data_AF-B6V3M4-F1
#
_entry.id   AF-B6V3M4-F1
#
_cell.length_a   1.000
_cell.length_b   1.000
_cell.length_c   1.000
_cell.angle_alpha   90.00
_cell.angle_beta   90.00
_cell.angle_gamma   90.00
#
_symmetry.space_group_name_H-M   'P 1'
#
loop_
_entity.id
_entity.type
_entity.pdbx_description
1 polymer ?
#
loop_
_entity_poly.entity_id
_entity_poly.type
_entity_poly.pdbx_seq_one_letter_code
_entity_poly.pdbx_strand_id
1 'polypeptide(L)'
;DHSCRPSSEKRSWKRMTRAAKTLVLCVCEIISRGHSPKTQSHNDTKTPHSADAKVETSAALIWLTDGWYAIKAQLDEPLTAMVHKGRLAVGGKLIIHGAQLVGSQDACSPLEAPESLMLKICANSCRPARWDAKLGFHKDPRPFLLPISCLYSNGGPVGCVDIVVLRSYPMQWMERKPDGSVVFRSSRAEEKEARRYNSHKQKAMEILFAKIQSEFENE
;
A
#
# COMPACT_ATOMS: atom_id res chain seq x y z
N ASP A 1 11.06 -18.70 38.28
CA ASP A 1 10.16 -17.96 37.37
C ASP A 1 10.70 -17.83 35.94
N HIS A 2 10.60 -18.91 35.17
CA HIS A 2 10.98 -18.97 33.76
C HIS A 2 9.89 -18.37 32.88
N SER A 3 9.71 -17.04 32.96
CA SER A 3 8.85 -16.36 31.99
C SER A 3 9.62 -16.15 30.69
N CYS A 4 9.64 -17.17 29.83
CA CYS A 4 10.02 -17.06 28.42
C CYS A 4 8.99 -16.15 27.71
N ARG A 5 9.08 -14.83 27.93
CA ARG A 5 8.30 -13.84 27.19
C ARG A 5 9.05 -13.57 25.88
N PRO A 6 8.60 -14.08 24.72
CA PRO A 6 9.25 -13.78 23.46
C PRO A 6 9.22 -12.28 23.19
N SER A 7 10.31 -11.73 22.65
CA SER A 7 10.42 -10.34 22.20
C SER A 7 9.30 -9.99 21.21
N SER A 8 9.06 -8.70 21.01
CA SER A 8 8.12 -8.19 20.02
C SER A 8 8.40 -8.80 18.65
N GLU A 9 9.64 -8.86 18.21
CA GLU A 9 10.01 -9.48 16.95
C GLU A 9 9.81 -10.99 16.94
N LYS A 10 10.13 -11.75 18.01
CA LYS A 10 9.76 -13.19 18.08
C LYS A 10 8.24 -13.43 18.03
N ARG A 11 7.44 -12.51 18.56
CA ARG A 11 5.96 -12.54 18.46
C ARG A 11 5.46 -12.05 17.11
N SER A 12 6.15 -11.10 16.49
CA SER A 12 5.92 -10.60 15.14
C SER A 12 6.18 -11.73 14.15
N TRP A 13 7.28 -12.43 14.32
CA TRP A 13 7.73 -13.55 13.50
C TRP A 13 6.74 -14.71 13.44
N LYS A 14 6.14 -15.07 14.58
CA LYS A 14 5.15 -16.15 14.66
C LYS A 14 3.72 -15.73 14.28
N ARG A 15 3.42 -14.43 14.11
CA ARG A 15 2.03 -13.92 14.02
C ARG A 15 1.84 -12.64 13.18
N MET A 16 2.78 -12.27 12.31
CA MET A 16 2.68 -11.07 11.45
C MET A 16 1.64 -11.22 10.34
N THR A 17 1.02 -12.39 10.20
CA THR A 17 0.11 -12.71 9.10
C THR A 17 -1.33 -12.22 9.28
N ARG A 18 -1.72 -11.52 10.37
CA ARG A 18 -3.17 -11.21 10.54
C ARG A 18 -3.65 -9.98 11.32
N ALA A 19 -2.80 -9.07 11.77
CA ALA A 19 -3.30 -7.85 12.40
C ALA A 19 -2.37 -6.67 12.19
N ALA A 20 -2.91 -5.57 11.65
CA ALA A 20 -2.27 -4.26 11.65
C ALA A 20 -2.01 -3.88 13.12
N LYS A 21 -0.73 -3.96 13.54
CA LYS A 21 -0.32 -3.65 14.90
C LYS A 21 0.63 -2.48 14.87
N THR A 22 0.50 -1.62 15.87
CA THR A 22 1.41 -0.51 16.09
C THR A 22 2.70 -1.01 16.74
N LEU A 23 3.84 -0.66 16.14
CA LEU A 23 5.20 -1.01 16.54
C LEU A 23 6.00 0.26 16.79
N VAL A 24 6.95 0.20 17.72
CA VAL A 24 7.98 1.22 17.90
C VAL A 24 9.32 0.57 17.61
N LEU A 25 10.00 0.99 16.55
CA LEU A 25 11.29 0.46 16.14
C LEU A 25 12.33 1.59 16.08
N CYS A 26 13.60 1.26 16.28
CA CYS A 26 14.71 2.20 16.16
C CYS A 26 15.48 1.96 14.86
N VAL A 27 15.90 3.02 14.19
CA VAL A 27 16.80 2.92 13.03
C VAL A 27 18.21 2.57 13.50
N CYS A 28 18.71 1.40 13.13
CA CYS A 28 20.07 0.97 13.44
C CYS A 28 21.09 1.47 12.41
N GLU A 29 20.74 1.38 11.14
CA GLU A 29 21.68 1.60 10.04
C GLU A 29 20.91 1.94 8.77
N ILE A 30 21.53 2.75 7.91
CA ILE A 30 21.01 3.07 6.57
C ILE A 30 21.84 2.28 5.57
N ILE A 31 21.24 1.25 4.97
CA ILE A 31 21.91 0.32 4.04
C ILE A 31 22.08 1.00 2.68
N SER A 32 20.99 1.52 2.15
CA SER A 32 20.97 2.22 0.86
C SER A 32 20.06 3.43 0.97
N ARG A 33 20.50 4.55 0.40
CA ARG A 33 19.73 5.80 0.39
C ARG A 33 18.72 5.88 -0.75
N GLY A 34 18.72 4.92 -1.68
CA GLY A 34 17.87 4.99 -2.88
C GLY A 34 18.29 6.09 -3.84
N HIS A 35 17.47 6.34 -4.86
CA HIS A 35 17.65 7.48 -5.76
C HIS A 35 17.02 8.71 -5.12
N SER A 36 17.75 9.83 -5.16
CA SER A 36 17.18 11.11 -4.78
C SER A 36 16.01 11.42 -5.72
N PRO A 37 14.83 11.84 -5.21
CA PRO A 37 13.83 12.44 -6.08
C PRO A 37 14.42 13.73 -6.63
N LYS A 38 14.96 13.68 -7.85
CA LYS A 38 15.31 14.90 -8.59
C LYS A 38 14.02 15.67 -8.75
N THR A 39 14.01 16.93 -8.28
CA THR A 39 12.96 17.90 -8.56
C THR A 39 12.74 17.95 -10.07
N GLN A 40 11.68 17.32 -10.57
CA GLN A 40 11.26 17.55 -11.95
C GLN A 40 10.78 19.00 -12.01
N SER A 41 11.65 19.89 -12.50
CA SER A 41 11.26 21.21 -12.94
C SER A 41 10.16 21.04 -13.99
N HIS A 42 9.02 21.63 -13.71
CA HIS A 42 7.90 21.80 -14.62
C HIS A 42 8.40 22.26 -15.99
N ASN A 43 8.27 21.42 -17.03
CA ASN A 43 8.13 21.83 -18.42
C ASN A 43 7.47 20.70 -19.23
N ASP A 44 6.30 21.05 -19.77
CA ASP A 44 5.57 20.53 -20.92
C ASP A 44 5.07 19.07 -20.97
N THR A 45 3.75 18.97 -20.76
CA THR A 45 2.75 18.28 -21.59
C THR A 45 3.25 17.13 -22.47
N LYS A 46 3.06 15.89 -22.00
CA LYS A 46 2.74 14.74 -22.86
C LYS A 46 2.01 13.65 -22.06
N THR A 47 0.87 13.27 -22.61
CA THR A 47 -0.03 12.16 -22.26
C THR A 47 0.68 10.86 -21.86
N PRO A 48 0.22 10.12 -20.84
CA PRO A 48 0.72 8.77 -20.60
C PRO A 48 -0.05 7.76 -21.45
N HIS A 49 0.58 7.29 -22.53
CA HIS A 49 0.22 6.04 -23.17
C HIS A 49 0.79 4.86 -22.37
N SER A 50 0.02 3.78 -22.36
CA SER A 50 0.28 2.46 -21.81
C SER A 50 1.68 1.87 -22.09
N ALA A 51 2.35 1.41 -21.05
CA ALA A 51 3.10 0.14 -21.00
C ALA A 51 3.62 -0.07 -19.57
N ASP A 52 3.51 -1.30 -19.06
CA ASP A 52 4.08 -1.77 -17.80
C ASP A 52 5.61 -1.61 -17.77
N ALA A 53 6.07 -0.39 -17.53
CA ALA A 53 7.41 -0.14 -17.03
C ALA A 53 7.31 -0.15 -15.51
N LYS A 54 7.75 -1.25 -14.89
CA LYS A 54 8.20 -1.20 -13.49
C LYS A 54 9.29 -0.13 -13.42
N VAL A 55 8.89 1.11 -13.15
CA VAL A 55 9.80 2.11 -12.62
C VAL A 55 10.20 1.55 -11.28
N GLU A 56 11.33 0.84 -11.25
CA GLU A 56 11.99 0.47 -10.00
C GLU A 56 12.44 1.78 -9.35
N THR A 57 11.51 2.44 -8.67
CA THR A 57 11.81 3.52 -7.74
C THR A 57 12.70 2.86 -6.70
N SER A 58 14.01 3.08 -6.79
CA SER A 58 14.98 2.46 -5.89
C SER A 58 14.73 3.00 -4.48
N ALA A 59 13.91 2.27 -3.74
CA ALA A 59 13.53 2.55 -2.37
C ALA A 59 14.77 2.49 -1.48
N ALA A 60 14.88 3.43 -0.54
CA ALA A 60 15.89 3.31 0.50
C ALA A 60 15.62 2.06 1.37
N LEU A 61 16.71 1.41 1.78
CA LEU A 61 16.70 0.27 2.69
C LEU A 61 17.39 0.67 3.99
N ILE A 62 16.75 0.37 5.12
CA ILE A 62 17.29 0.64 6.45
C ILE A 62 17.15 -0.59 7.34
N TRP A 63 18.01 -0.72 8.35
CA TRP A 63 17.83 -1.68 9.44
C TRP A 63 17.02 -1.06 10.56
N LEU A 64 15.96 -1.76 10.99
CA LEU A 64 15.14 -1.42 12.14
C LEU A 64 15.32 -2.46 13.25
N THR A 65 15.35 -2.03 14.52
CA THR A 65 15.41 -2.93 15.67
C THR A 65 14.31 -2.68 16.69
N ASP A 66 13.84 -3.75 17.32
CA ASP A 66 13.02 -3.72 18.53
C ASP A 66 13.83 -3.79 19.84
N GLY A 67 15.17 -3.77 19.75
CA GLY A 67 16.10 -3.92 20.86
C GLY A 67 16.56 -5.36 21.12
N TRP A 68 16.02 -6.36 20.39
CA TRP A 68 16.43 -7.76 20.48
C TRP A 68 16.95 -8.30 19.15
N TYR A 69 16.23 -8.05 18.05
CA TYR A 69 16.71 -8.38 16.71
C TYR A 69 16.63 -7.15 15.80
N ALA A 70 17.13 -7.31 14.58
CA ALA A 70 17.05 -6.28 13.56
C ALA A 70 16.43 -6.89 12.29
N ILE A 71 15.65 -6.09 11.58
CA ILE A 71 15.01 -6.46 10.33
C ILE A 71 15.26 -5.39 9.27
N LYS A 72 15.54 -5.81 8.03
CA LYS A 72 15.64 -4.89 6.89
C LYS A 72 14.26 -4.32 6.62
N ALA A 73 14.17 -3.02 6.38
CA ALA A 73 12.95 -2.33 6.07
C ALA A 73 13.04 -1.61 4.72
N GLN A 74 11.99 -1.74 3.92
CA GLN A 74 11.83 -1.04 2.66
C GLN A 74 11.01 0.23 2.87
N LEU A 75 11.59 1.37 2.48
CA LEU A 75 10.96 2.68 2.58
C LEU A 75 10.16 3.01 1.32
N ASP A 76 9.10 3.79 1.46
CA ASP A 76 8.43 4.42 0.32
C ASP A 76 9.16 5.69 -0.12
N GLU A 77 8.65 6.33 -1.18
CA GLU A 77 9.26 7.53 -1.77
C GLU A 77 9.38 8.69 -0.76
N PRO A 78 8.34 9.07 0.03
CA PRO A 78 8.49 10.14 1.01
C PRO A 78 9.47 9.81 2.15
N LEU A 79 9.50 8.56 2.65
CA LEU A 79 10.49 8.15 3.66
C LEU A 79 11.91 8.14 3.09
N THR A 80 12.09 7.71 1.85
CA THR A 80 13.38 7.79 1.13
C THR A 80 13.85 9.25 1.03
N ALA A 81 12.96 10.17 0.68
CA ALA A 81 13.26 11.60 0.68
C ALA A 81 13.63 12.14 2.08
N MET A 82 13.01 11.63 3.15
CA MET A 82 13.35 12.00 4.53
C MET A 82 14.72 11.50 4.97
N VAL A 83 15.16 10.33 4.49
CA VAL A 83 16.54 9.83 4.69
C VAL A 83 17.53 10.76 4.01
N HIS A 84 17.28 11.15 2.75
CA HIS A 84 18.17 12.09 2.04
C HIS A 84 18.25 13.45 2.71
N LYS A 85 17.15 13.94 3.28
CA LYS A 85 17.10 15.22 4.02
C LYS A 85 17.68 15.11 5.44
N GLY A 86 18.14 13.93 5.87
CA GLY A 86 18.65 13.70 7.23
C GLY A 86 17.57 13.77 8.33
N ARG A 87 16.28 13.78 7.97
CA ARG A 87 15.17 13.79 8.94
C ARG A 87 14.90 12.41 9.51
N LEU A 88 15.25 11.37 8.76
CA LEU A 88 15.29 9.99 9.23
C LEU A 88 16.75 9.56 9.33
N ALA A 89 17.25 9.47 10.56
CA ALA A 89 18.64 9.17 10.86
C ALA A 89 18.77 7.97 11.81
N VAL A 90 19.97 7.39 11.85
CA VAL A 90 20.32 6.32 12.79
C VAL A 90 20.12 6.80 14.23
N GLY A 91 19.59 5.92 15.08
CA GLY A 91 19.17 6.22 16.46
C GLY A 91 17.77 6.81 16.58
N GLY A 92 17.12 7.19 15.47
CA GLY A 92 15.76 7.68 15.45
C GLY A 92 14.75 6.57 15.77
N LYS A 93 13.85 6.83 16.72
CA LYS A 93 12.71 5.92 17.00
C LYS A 93 11.52 6.29 16.13
N LEU A 94 10.86 5.28 15.58
CA LEU A 94 9.69 5.40 14.73
C LEU A 94 8.53 4.61 15.33
N ILE A 95 7.35 5.23 15.39
CA ILE A 95 6.09 4.53 15.59
C ILE A 95 5.48 4.23 14.23
N ILE A 96 5.14 2.96 14.01
CA ILE A 96 4.73 2.43 12.71
C ILE A 96 3.44 1.63 12.91
N HIS A 97 2.42 1.93 12.14
CA HIS A 97 1.18 1.17 12.11
C HIS A 97 1.06 0.39 10.78
N GLY A 98 0.51 -0.82 10.82
CA GLY A 98 0.18 -1.56 9.59
C GLY A 98 1.39 -1.91 8.70
N ALA A 99 2.58 -2.08 9.29
CA ALA A 99 3.76 -2.53 8.56
C ALA A 99 3.52 -3.92 7.94
N GLN A 100 3.98 -4.12 6.71
CA GLN A 100 3.75 -5.35 5.94
C GLN A 100 5.06 -6.13 5.79
N LEU A 101 5.02 -7.44 6.01
CA LEU A 101 6.16 -8.31 5.76
C LEU A 101 6.17 -8.67 4.26
N VAL A 102 7.29 -8.43 3.60
CA VAL A 102 7.52 -8.70 2.17
C VAL A 102 8.68 -9.69 2.07
N GLY A 103 8.59 -10.68 1.19
CA GLY A 103 9.58 -11.75 1.06
C GLY A 103 8.96 -13.12 1.33
N SER A 104 9.54 -13.90 2.24
CA SER A 104 9.09 -15.26 2.54
C SER A 104 7.73 -15.27 3.26
N GLN A 105 6.81 -16.13 2.80
CA GLN A 105 5.50 -16.35 3.43
C GLN A 105 5.56 -17.32 4.62
N ASP A 106 6.68 -18.04 4.78
CA ASP A 106 6.86 -19.04 5.81
C ASP A 106 7.31 -18.43 7.15
N ALA A 107 6.77 -18.97 8.24
CA ALA A 107 7.19 -18.62 9.59
C ALA A 107 8.60 -19.16 9.86
N CYS A 108 9.61 -18.32 9.72
CA CYS A 108 11.01 -18.66 10.02
C CYS A 108 11.31 -18.50 11.53
N SER A 109 12.57 -18.39 11.96
CA SER A 109 12.93 -17.72 13.21
C SER A 109 13.69 -16.41 12.92
N PRO A 110 13.70 -15.39 13.79
CA PRO A 110 14.38 -14.12 13.51
C PRO A 110 15.87 -14.23 13.21
N LEU A 111 16.53 -15.30 13.68
CA LEU A 111 17.96 -15.55 13.45
C LEU A 111 18.20 -16.32 12.14
N GLU A 112 17.22 -17.06 11.66
CA GLU A 112 17.26 -17.85 10.42
C GLU A 112 16.51 -17.13 9.29
N ALA A 113 16.38 -15.80 9.43
CA ALA A 113 15.69 -14.95 8.48
C ALA A 113 16.38 -14.98 7.11
N PRO A 114 15.66 -15.30 6.02
CA PRO A 114 16.23 -15.16 4.69
C PRO A 114 16.49 -13.68 4.39
N GLU A 115 17.56 -13.38 3.64
CA GLU A 115 17.94 -12.00 3.32
C GLU A 115 16.89 -11.24 2.49
N SER A 116 16.01 -11.96 1.82
CA SER A 116 14.88 -11.43 1.04
C SER A 116 13.72 -10.95 1.91
N LEU A 117 13.70 -11.29 3.20
CA LEU A 117 12.65 -10.87 4.13
C LEU A 117 12.86 -9.41 4.53
N MET A 118 11.86 -8.58 4.25
CA MET A 118 11.88 -7.15 4.53
C MET A 118 10.56 -6.69 5.13
N LEU A 119 10.64 -5.66 5.96
CA LEU A 119 9.48 -4.94 6.49
C LEU A 119 9.19 -3.72 5.62
N LYS A 120 8.07 -3.73 4.91
CA LYS A 120 7.60 -2.55 4.16
C LYS A 120 6.94 -1.56 5.12
N ILE A 121 7.48 -0.34 5.14
CA ILE A 121 6.97 0.77 5.96
C ILE A 121 6.57 1.94 5.08
N CYS A 122 5.47 2.58 5.44
CA CYS A 122 4.85 3.64 4.64
C CYS A 122 4.82 4.96 5.43
N ALA A 123 5.08 6.08 4.76
CA ALA A 123 5.14 7.42 5.33
C ALA A 123 3.83 7.82 6.00
N ASN A 124 2.68 7.48 5.43
CA ASN A 124 1.36 7.79 5.99
C ASN A 124 0.99 6.92 7.19
N SER A 125 1.80 5.92 7.50
CA SER A 125 1.62 5.04 8.66
C SER A 125 2.85 5.03 9.59
N CYS A 126 3.77 5.99 9.42
CA CYS A 126 5.00 6.09 10.21
C CYS A 126 5.21 7.51 10.75
N ARG A 127 5.58 7.66 12.02
CA ARG A 127 5.92 8.96 12.64
C ARG A 127 7.14 8.80 13.57
N PRO A 128 7.90 9.88 13.82
CA PRO A 128 8.88 9.88 14.90
C PRO A 128 8.21 9.57 16.24
N ALA A 129 8.79 8.63 16.98
CA ALA A 129 8.40 8.34 18.35
C ALA A 129 9.23 9.18 19.33
N ARG A 130 8.72 9.37 20.54
CA ARG A 130 9.48 10.01 21.62
C ARG A 130 10.76 9.23 21.93
N TRP A 131 11.80 9.92 22.39
CA TRP A 131 13.10 9.32 22.72
C TRP A 131 13.01 8.23 23.80
N ASP A 132 12.07 8.36 24.74
CA ASP A 132 11.80 7.45 25.85
C ASP A 132 10.83 6.32 25.48
N ALA A 133 10.30 6.30 24.25
CA ALA A 133 9.36 5.28 23.81
C ALA A 133 9.98 3.88 23.87
N LYS A 134 9.26 2.94 24.48
CA LYS A 134 9.67 1.54 24.58
C LYS A 134 9.61 0.89 23.19
N LEU A 135 10.71 0.24 22.80
CA LEU A 135 10.78 -0.50 21.55
C LEU A 135 9.89 -1.76 21.59
N GLY A 136 9.42 -2.17 20.42
CA GLY A 136 8.52 -3.31 20.23
C GLY A 136 7.06 -2.91 20.06
N PHE A 137 6.14 -3.81 20.45
CA PHE A 137 4.71 -3.55 20.31
C PHE A 137 4.25 -2.38 21.17
N HIS A 138 3.52 -1.46 20.56
CA HIS A 138 2.88 -0.38 21.28
C HIS A 138 1.71 -0.93 22.14
N LYS A 139 1.40 -0.25 23.24
CA LYS A 139 0.35 -0.67 24.17
C LYS A 139 -1.03 -0.60 23.53
N ASP A 140 -1.30 0.46 22.77
CA ASP A 140 -2.52 0.63 22.01
C ASP A 140 -2.32 0.09 20.57
N PRO A 141 -3.07 -0.93 20.14
CA PRO A 141 -2.99 -1.45 18.78
C PRO A 141 -3.71 -0.57 17.76
N ARG A 142 -4.51 0.42 18.19
CA ARG A 142 -5.27 1.28 17.28
C ARG A 142 -4.33 2.17 16.44
N PRO A 143 -4.72 2.48 15.19
CA PRO A 143 -3.99 3.46 14.40
C PRO A 143 -4.04 4.83 15.08
N PHE A 144 -2.93 5.57 14.99
CA PHE A 144 -2.89 6.96 15.45
C PHE A 144 -3.59 7.88 14.43
N LEU A 145 -4.27 8.91 14.94
CA LEU A 145 -4.97 9.90 14.13
C LEU A 145 -3.97 10.78 13.38
N LEU A 146 -4.25 11.01 12.09
CA LEU A 146 -3.45 11.88 11.25
C LEU A 146 -4.28 13.00 10.62
N PRO A 147 -3.78 14.25 10.65
CA PRO A 147 -4.40 15.31 9.87
C PRO A 147 -4.12 15.10 8.38
N ILE A 148 -5.12 15.42 7.54
CA ILE A 148 -5.03 15.29 6.07
C ILE A 148 -3.83 16.07 5.51
N SER A 149 -3.49 17.21 6.12
CA SER A 149 -2.37 18.06 5.71
C SER A 149 -0.99 17.38 5.79
N CYS A 150 -0.85 16.30 6.56
CA CYS A 150 0.40 15.56 6.72
C CYS A 150 0.46 14.28 5.87
N LEU A 151 -0.51 14.06 4.99
CA LEU A 151 -0.56 12.89 4.12
C LEU A 151 0.22 13.14 2.83
N TYR A 152 1.00 12.14 2.42
CA TYR A 152 1.68 12.13 1.13
C TYR A 152 0.87 11.32 0.13
N SER A 153 0.76 11.81 -1.11
CA SER A 153 0.10 11.08 -2.22
C SER A 153 0.73 9.70 -2.46
N ASN A 154 2.06 9.63 -2.41
CA ASN A 154 2.84 8.40 -2.61
C ASN A 154 3.28 7.75 -1.28
N GLY A 155 2.59 8.06 -0.17
CA GLY A 155 2.98 7.65 1.19
C GLY A 155 2.33 6.36 1.71
N GLY A 156 1.72 5.57 0.83
CA GLY A 156 0.98 4.36 1.19
C GLY A 156 -0.34 4.62 1.95
N PRO A 157 -0.96 3.56 2.49
CA PRO A 157 -2.27 3.65 3.15
C PRO A 157 -2.20 4.46 4.44
N VAL A 158 -3.32 5.10 4.76
CA VAL A 158 -3.53 5.88 5.98
C VAL A 158 -4.31 5.03 6.97
N GLY A 159 -3.80 4.88 8.20
CA GLY A 159 -4.45 4.05 9.22
C GLY A 159 -5.75 4.64 9.74
N CYS A 160 -5.73 5.90 10.19
CA CYS A 160 -6.91 6.60 10.69
C CYS A 160 -6.78 8.11 10.48
N VAL A 161 -7.89 8.74 10.08
CA VAL A 161 -8.03 10.19 9.93
C VAL A 161 -9.28 10.62 10.68
N ASP A 162 -9.21 11.79 11.30
CA ASP A 162 -10.37 12.44 11.90
C ASP A 162 -10.84 13.55 10.96
N ILE A 163 -12.08 13.46 10.48
CA ILE A 163 -12.60 14.30 9.39
C ILE A 163 -14.03 14.74 9.68
N VAL A 164 -14.38 15.92 9.15
CA VAL A 164 -15.76 16.42 9.12
C VAL A 164 -16.28 16.31 7.70
N VAL A 165 -17.43 15.66 7.51
CA VAL A 165 -18.07 15.55 6.20
C VAL A 165 -18.68 16.89 5.82
N LEU A 166 -18.05 17.59 4.87
CA LEU A 166 -18.55 18.89 4.40
C LEU A 166 -19.68 18.75 3.37
N ARG A 167 -19.57 17.80 2.44
CA ARG A 167 -20.54 17.55 1.37
C ARG A 167 -20.65 16.07 1.10
N SER A 168 -21.87 15.60 0.85
CA SER A 168 -22.15 14.27 0.31
C SER A 168 -22.60 14.41 -1.13
N TYR A 169 -21.96 13.68 -2.05
CA TYR A 169 -22.25 13.71 -3.49
C TYR A 169 -23.10 12.51 -3.89
N PRO A 170 -23.93 12.62 -4.95
CA PRO A 170 -24.71 11.49 -5.44
C PRO A 170 -23.80 10.37 -5.97
N MET A 171 -24.29 9.13 -5.89
CA MET A 171 -23.59 7.95 -6.40
C MET A 171 -23.29 8.10 -7.91
N GLN A 172 -22.05 7.81 -8.28
CA GLN A 172 -21.61 7.74 -9.67
C GLN A 172 -21.22 6.31 -10.04
N TRP A 173 -21.50 5.94 -11.28
CA TRP A 173 -21.14 4.66 -11.88
C TRP A 173 -19.88 4.85 -12.72
N MET A 174 -18.90 3.97 -12.56
CA MET A 174 -17.63 4.04 -13.29
C MET A 174 -17.49 2.81 -14.18
N GLU A 175 -17.45 3.01 -15.49
CA GLU A 175 -17.17 1.94 -16.47
C GLU A 175 -15.74 2.08 -16.98
N ARG A 176 -14.96 1.00 -16.89
CA ARG A 176 -13.67 0.89 -17.56
C ARG A 176 -13.89 0.16 -18.89
N LYS A 177 -13.65 0.86 -20.00
CA LYS A 177 -13.81 0.32 -21.35
C LYS A 177 -12.61 -0.54 -21.77
N PRO A 178 -12.75 -1.38 -22.81
CA PRO A 178 -11.65 -2.17 -23.36
C PRO A 178 -10.48 -1.33 -23.91
N ASP A 179 -10.75 -0.09 -24.30
CA ASP A 179 -9.74 0.89 -24.74
C ASP A 179 -8.92 1.49 -23.58
N GLY A 180 -9.21 1.10 -22.34
CA GLY A 180 -8.58 1.61 -21.12
C GLY A 180 -9.15 2.95 -20.63
N SER A 181 -10.09 3.56 -21.38
CA SER A 181 -10.75 4.78 -20.94
C SER A 181 -11.75 4.51 -19.81
N VAL A 182 -11.91 5.51 -18.96
CA VAL A 182 -12.83 5.45 -17.80
C VAL A 182 -13.95 6.46 -18.01
N VAL A 183 -15.20 6.00 -17.93
CA VAL A 183 -16.39 6.83 -18.09
C VAL A 183 -17.15 6.87 -16.77
N PHE A 184 -17.46 8.07 -16.29
CA PHE A 184 -18.30 8.30 -15.12
C PHE A 184 -19.73 8.65 -15.54
N ARG A 185 -20.72 7.98 -14.95
CA ARG A 185 -22.14 8.18 -15.23
C ARG A 185 -22.93 8.48 -13.97
N SER A 186 -23.99 9.28 -14.13
CA SER A 186 -25.04 9.38 -13.11
C SER A 186 -25.93 8.13 -13.15
N SER A 187 -26.72 7.90 -12.10
CA SER A 187 -27.65 6.77 -12.04
C SER A 187 -28.59 6.67 -13.25
N ARG A 188 -29.15 7.80 -13.72
CA ARG A 188 -30.02 7.81 -14.92
C ARG A 188 -29.27 7.49 -16.22
N ALA A 189 -28.04 7.98 -16.35
CA ALA A 189 -27.22 7.72 -17.51
C ALA A 189 -26.79 6.24 -17.56
N GLU A 190 -26.48 5.65 -16.41
CA GLU A 190 -26.17 4.22 -16.32
C GLU A 190 -27.38 3.35 -16.65
N GLU A 191 -28.57 3.65 -16.12
CA GLU A 191 -29.77 2.87 -16.45
C GLU A 191 -30.10 2.90 -17.96
N LYS A 192 -29.84 4.03 -18.62
CA LYS A 192 -29.99 4.14 -20.07
C LYS A 192 -28.98 3.26 -20.82
N GLU A 193 -27.72 3.27 -20.41
CA GLU A 193 -26.68 2.44 -21.04
C GLU A 193 -26.85 0.95 -20.72
N ALA A 194 -27.24 0.59 -19.50
CA ALA A 194 -27.58 -0.78 -19.14
C ALA A 194 -28.72 -1.33 -20.01
N ARG A 195 -29.77 -0.52 -20.27
CA ARG A 195 -30.84 -0.89 -21.21
C ARG A 195 -30.33 -1.04 -22.64
N ARG A 196 -29.47 -0.12 -23.10
CA ARG A 196 -28.87 -0.19 -24.44
C ARG A 196 -28.01 -1.44 -24.60
N TYR A 197 -27.16 -1.72 -23.62
CA TYR A 197 -26.29 -2.89 -23.58
C TYR A 197 -27.10 -4.19 -23.55
N ASN A 198 -28.11 -4.28 -22.69
CA ASN A 198 -28.98 -5.46 -22.62
C ASN A 198 -29.71 -5.69 -23.95
N SER A 199 -30.21 -4.63 -24.59
CA SER A 199 -30.84 -4.74 -25.92
C SER A 199 -29.86 -5.23 -26.98
N HIS A 200 -28.63 -4.71 -27.02
CA HIS A 200 -27.61 -5.19 -27.95
C HIS A 200 -27.20 -6.65 -27.67
N LYS A 201 -27.02 -7.02 -26.41
CA LYS A 201 -26.69 -8.38 -25.99
C LYS A 201 -27.80 -9.36 -26.40
N GLN A 202 -29.06 -8.99 -26.17
CA GLN A 202 -30.20 -9.80 -26.56
C GLN A 202 -30.25 -10.02 -28.07
N LYS A 203 -30.11 -8.96 -28.87
CA LYS A 203 -30.07 -9.07 -30.34
C LYS A 203 -28.91 -9.95 -30.82
N ALA A 204 -27.72 -9.78 -30.26
CA ALA A 204 -26.56 -10.59 -30.62
C ALA A 204 -26.79 -12.08 -30.28
N MET A 205 -27.44 -12.36 -29.16
CA MET A 205 -27.80 -13.72 -28.74
C MET A 205 -28.85 -14.34 -29.66
N GLU A 206 -29.88 -13.59 -30.05
CA GLU A 206 -30.90 -14.03 -31.02
C GLU A 206 -30.27 -14.38 -32.38
N ILE A 207 -29.33 -13.55 -32.88
CA ILE A 207 -28.59 -13.82 -34.13
C ILE A 207 -27.77 -15.11 -34.01
N LEU A 208 -27.09 -15.32 -32.87
CA LEU A 208 -26.30 -16.52 -32.63
C LEU A 208 -27.18 -17.78 -32.59
N PHE A 209 -28.31 -17.72 -31.88
CA PHE A 209 -29.26 -18.85 -31.83
C PHE A 209 -29.84 -19.18 -33.20
N ALA A 210 -30.22 -18.17 -33.99
CA ALA A 210 -30.73 -18.39 -35.34
C ALA A 210 -29.69 -19.08 -36.24
N LYS A 211 -28.40 -18.72 -36.11
CA LYS A 211 -27.32 -19.38 -36.84
C LYS A 211 -27.16 -20.84 -36.43
N ILE A 212 -27.11 -21.13 -35.13
CA ILE A 212 -26.98 -22.50 -34.61
C ILE A 212 -28.17 -23.36 -35.07
N GLN A 213 -29.40 -22.84 -34.98
CA GLN A 213 -30.60 -23.55 -35.41
C GLN A 213 -30.54 -23.92 -36.90
N SER A 214 -30.11 -22.98 -37.76
CA SER A 214 -29.96 -23.25 -39.19
C SER A 214 -28.86 -24.28 -39.52
N GLU A 215 -27.81 -24.37 -38.70
CA GLU A 215 -26.78 -25.41 -38.88
C GLU A 215 -27.34 -26.80 -38.53
N PHE A 216 -28.12 -26.91 -37.44
CA PHE A 216 -28.80 -28.16 -37.05
C PHE A 216 -29.86 -28.64 -38.04
N GLU A 217 -30.57 -27.72 -38.70
CA GLU A 217 -31.59 -28.07 -39.70
C GLU A 217 -31.00 -28.49 -41.05
N ASN A 218 -29.72 -28.19 -41.29
CA ASN A 218 -28.99 -28.54 -42.52
C ASN A 218 -28.11 -29.81 -42.39
N GLU A 219 -27.96 -30.36 -41.18
CA GLU A 219 -27.39 -31.70 -40.91
C GLU A 219 -28.49 -32.79 -40.97
#